data_AF-C8PTT6-F1
#
_entry.id   AF-C8PTT6-F1
#
_cell.length_a   1.000
_cell.length_b   1.000
_cell.length_c   1.000
_cell.angle_alpha   90.00
_cell.angle_beta   90.00
_cell.angle_gamma   90.00
#
_symmetry.space_group_name_H-M   'P 1'
#
loop_
_entity.id
_entity.type
_entity.pdbx_description
1 polymer ?
#
loop_
_entity_poly.entity_id
_entity_poly.type
_entity_poly.pdbx_seq_one_letter_code
_entity_poly.pdbx_strand_id
1 'polypeptide(L)'
;MKIWFIQTAIEIIEQYYECFSLLKKRSYQKAWNILEKIEISFINIKFNNISYSDCPILVYIEKYTYMLQKLYPYKIFASPEMLHKKVVCSVCGKTMIPFSDCLHIAGKVYDGEMCYGIVKELDFINVAMVTKPNQKYSVCFQDIENPKRYKVLEYIIPKLKSEFIQWTYNIYTDYEPYSNYKIGRNDLCPCGSGKKFKRCCLLNNQGIAYPHYEFTLP
;
A
#
# COMPACT_ATOMS: atom_id res chain seq x y z
N MET A 1 -20.20 13.94 12.02
CA MET A 1 -19.74 13.56 10.66
C MET A 1 -18.87 14.62 9.97
N LYS A 2 -19.31 15.88 9.79
CA LYS A 2 -18.50 16.91 9.10
C LYS A 2 -17.14 17.19 9.77
N ILE A 3 -17.10 17.26 11.10
CA ILE A 3 -15.87 17.51 11.87
C ILE A 3 -14.84 16.41 11.60
N TRP A 4 -15.23 15.15 11.79
CA TRP A 4 -14.38 13.99 11.49
C TRP A 4 -13.78 14.03 10.08
N PHE A 5 -14.61 14.35 9.08
CA PHE A 5 -14.15 14.43 7.69
C PHE A 5 -13.11 15.53 7.49
N ILE A 6 -13.33 16.72 8.04
CA ILE A 6 -12.38 17.83 7.94
C ILE A 6 -11.04 17.46 8.60
N GLN A 7 -11.08 16.87 9.81
CA GLN A 7 -9.89 16.38 10.50
C GLN A 7 -9.15 15.34 9.66
N THR A 8 -9.87 14.32 9.17
CA THR A 8 -9.30 13.26 8.32
C THR A 8 -8.70 13.83 7.02
N ALA A 9 -9.35 14.83 6.42
CA ALA A 9 -8.85 15.48 5.21
C ALA A 9 -7.54 16.24 5.45
N ILE A 10 -7.44 16.98 6.57
CA ILE A 10 -6.20 17.66 6.98
C ILE A 10 -5.10 16.63 7.22
N GLU A 11 -5.39 15.57 7.97
CA GLU A 11 -4.44 14.48 8.23
C GLU A 11 -3.93 13.82 6.95
N ILE A 12 -4.81 13.58 5.95
CA ILE A 12 -4.41 13.03 4.65
C ILE A 12 -3.41 13.97 3.94
N ILE A 13 -3.68 15.28 3.96
CA ILE A 13 -2.81 16.28 3.33
C ILE A 13 -1.45 16.30 4.02
N GLU A 14 -1.42 16.37 5.35
CA GLU A 14 -0.19 16.37 6.15
C GLU A 14 0.63 15.09 5.92
N GLN A 15 -0.04 13.93 5.95
CA GLN A 15 0.59 12.64 5.68
C GLN A 15 1.17 12.59 4.26
N TYR A 16 0.49 13.15 3.26
CA TYR A 16 1.02 13.17 1.90
C TYR A 16 2.30 14.02 1.79
N TYR A 17 2.35 15.18 2.44
CA TYR A 17 3.56 15.99 2.54
C TYR A 17 4.70 15.25 3.25
N GLU A 18 4.40 14.60 4.37
CA GLU A 18 5.39 13.81 5.11
C GLU A 18 5.94 12.66 4.25
N CYS A 19 5.05 11.95 3.55
CA CYS A 19 5.42 10.87 2.63
C CYS A 19 6.41 11.36 1.57
N PHE A 20 6.13 12.50 0.93
CA PHE A 20 7.01 13.06 -0.10
C PHE A 20 8.37 13.50 0.46
N SER A 21 8.38 14.06 1.67
CA SER A 21 9.61 14.38 2.40
C SER A 21 10.45 13.13 2.69
N LEU A 22 9.82 12.03 3.11
CA LEU A 22 10.48 10.75 3.35
C LEU A 22 11.00 10.11 2.07
N LEU A 23 10.26 10.20 0.96
CA LEU A 23 10.69 9.74 -0.36
C LEU A 23 11.95 10.48 -0.81
N LYS A 24 11.99 11.82 -0.69
CA LYS A 24 13.18 12.64 -0.97
C LYS A 24 14.38 12.24 -0.11
N LYS A 25 14.15 11.81 1.13
CA LYS A 25 15.17 11.32 2.07
C LYS A 25 15.51 9.83 1.92
N ARG A 26 15.02 9.15 0.87
CA ARG A 26 15.20 7.70 0.63
C ARG A 26 14.68 6.80 1.75
N SER A 27 13.78 7.29 2.59
CA SER A 27 13.15 6.54 3.69
C SER A 27 11.92 5.79 3.20
N TYR A 28 12.11 4.89 2.22
CA TYR A 28 11.05 4.24 1.45
C TYR A 28 10.08 3.42 2.30
N GLN A 29 10.57 2.66 3.29
CA GLN A 29 9.68 1.88 4.15
C GLN A 29 8.74 2.76 4.98
N LYS A 30 9.24 3.88 5.50
CA LYS A 30 8.42 4.82 6.27
C LYS A 30 7.39 5.50 5.37
N ALA A 31 7.79 5.91 4.17
CA ALA A 31 6.89 6.47 3.17
C ALA A 31 5.78 5.47 2.77
N TRP A 32 6.12 4.20 2.58
CA TRP A 32 5.14 3.13 2.31
C TRP A 32 4.07 3.02 3.40
N ASN A 33 4.49 3.01 4.67
CA ASN A 33 3.55 2.95 5.79
C ASN A 33 2.58 4.14 5.79
N ILE A 34 3.05 5.33 5.39
CA ILE A 34 2.18 6.50 5.26
C ILE A 34 1.22 6.36 4.08
N LEU A 35 1.67 5.86 2.92
CA LEU A 35 0.80 5.63 1.77
C LEU A 35 -0.36 4.67 2.11
N GLU A 36 -0.10 3.64 2.89
CA GLU A 36 -1.17 2.76 3.37
C GLU A 36 -2.12 3.47 4.34
N LYS A 37 -1.62 4.29 5.27
CA LYS A 37 -2.49 5.09 6.16
C LYS A 37 -3.43 5.99 5.36
N ILE A 38 -2.91 6.67 4.35
CA ILE A 38 -3.70 7.51 3.44
C ILE A 38 -4.78 6.68 2.73
N GLU A 39 -4.42 5.51 2.20
CA GLU A 39 -5.38 4.60 1.56
C GLU A 39 -6.49 4.15 2.53
N ILE A 40 -6.14 3.77 3.76
CA ILE A 40 -7.12 3.39 4.80
C ILE A 40 -8.05 4.56 5.10
N SER A 41 -7.54 5.79 5.20
CA SER A 41 -8.36 6.98 5.42
C SER A 41 -9.37 7.19 4.28
N PHE A 42 -8.96 7.03 3.02
CA PHE A 42 -9.90 7.09 1.88
C PHE A 42 -10.95 5.97 1.91
N ILE A 43 -10.56 4.74 2.27
CA ILE A 43 -11.51 3.64 2.45
C ILE A 43 -12.56 3.99 3.52
N ASN A 44 -12.14 4.56 4.65
CA ASN A 44 -13.05 4.98 5.72
C ASN A 44 -13.98 6.12 5.30
N ILE A 45 -13.49 7.11 4.54
CA ILE A 45 -14.31 8.20 3.98
C ILE A 45 -15.41 7.62 3.08
N LYS A 46 -15.04 6.71 2.16
CA LYS A 46 -15.99 6.03 1.25
C LYS A 46 -16.99 5.16 2.01
N PHE A 47 -16.54 4.43 3.03
CA PHE A 47 -17.39 3.60 3.87
C PHE A 47 -18.44 4.41 4.64
N ASN A 48 -18.16 5.68 4.91
CA ASN A 48 -19.10 6.63 5.51
C ASN A 48 -19.94 7.41 4.48
N ASN A 49 -19.91 7.01 3.20
CA ASN A 49 -20.67 7.63 2.11
C ASN A 49 -20.41 9.15 1.97
N ILE A 50 -19.20 9.60 2.28
CA ILE A 50 -18.82 11.01 2.18
C ILE A 50 -18.22 11.26 0.79
N SER A 51 -18.84 12.15 0.00
CA SER A 51 -18.26 12.62 -1.26
C SER A 51 -17.20 13.69 -1.00
N TYR A 52 -16.10 13.62 -1.75
CA TYR A 52 -15.01 14.59 -1.75
C TYR A 52 -14.58 14.95 -3.19
N SER A 53 -15.43 14.67 -4.19
CA SER A 53 -15.18 14.99 -5.60
C SER A 53 -14.87 16.48 -5.83
N ASP A 54 -15.48 17.33 -5.01
CA ASP A 54 -15.35 18.79 -5.11
C ASP A 54 -14.08 19.31 -4.42
N CYS A 55 -13.24 18.41 -3.89
CA CYS A 55 -11.97 18.71 -3.26
C CYS A 55 -10.81 18.20 -4.15
N PRO A 56 -10.28 19.04 -5.07
CA PRO A 56 -9.27 18.59 -6.05
C PRO A 56 -8.01 18.02 -5.41
N ILE A 57 -7.62 18.54 -4.24
CA ILE A 57 -6.42 18.07 -3.54
C ILE A 57 -6.58 16.64 -3.00
N LEU A 58 -7.75 16.26 -2.49
CA LEU A 58 -8.01 14.89 -2.03
C LEU A 58 -8.07 13.92 -3.21
N VAL A 59 -8.73 14.31 -4.31
CA VAL A 59 -8.78 13.53 -5.56
C VAL A 59 -7.36 13.31 -6.12
N TYR A 60 -6.52 14.34 -6.06
CA TYR A 60 -5.11 14.24 -6.42
C TYR A 60 -4.39 13.23 -5.50
N ILE A 61 -4.45 13.43 -4.18
CA ILE A 61 -3.71 12.59 -3.23
C ILE A 61 -4.11 11.12 -3.36
N GLU A 62 -5.40 10.82 -3.52
CA GLU A 62 -5.88 9.45 -3.73
C GLU A 62 -5.24 8.80 -4.96
N LYS A 63 -5.30 9.50 -6.11
CA LYS A 63 -4.72 9.04 -7.37
C LYS A 63 -3.22 8.78 -7.24
N TYR A 64 -2.48 9.75 -6.70
CA TYR A 64 -1.02 9.65 -6.60
C TYR A 64 -0.56 8.69 -5.51
N THR A 65 -1.35 8.48 -4.45
CA THR A 65 -1.09 7.42 -3.47
C THR A 65 -1.12 6.04 -4.13
N TYR A 66 -2.16 5.76 -4.92
CA TYR A 66 -2.27 4.50 -5.67
C TYR A 66 -1.11 4.34 -6.66
N MET A 67 -0.80 5.38 -7.42
CA MET A 67 0.30 5.37 -8.39
C MET A 67 1.67 5.12 -7.73
N LEU A 68 1.98 5.82 -6.63
CA LEU A 68 3.22 5.64 -5.89
C LEU A 68 3.33 4.22 -5.34
N GLN A 69 2.24 3.67 -4.76
CA GLN A 69 2.23 2.32 -4.23
C GLN A 69 2.61 1.27 -5.29
N LYS A 70 2.21 1.46 -6.56
CA LYS A 70 2.53 0.56 -7.67
C LYS A 70 3.99 0.59 -8.13
N LEU A 71 4.74 1.64 -7.76
CA LEU A 71 6.17 1.74 -8.06
C LEU A 71 7.04 0.99 -7.03
N TYR A 72 6.48 0.61 -5.89
CA TYR A 72 7.21 -0.17 -4.89
C TYR A 72 7.42 -1.61 -5.36
N PRO A 73 8.60 -2.21 -5.07
CA PRO A 73 8.92 -3.57 -5.49
C PRO A 73 8.23 -4.66 -4.63
N TYR A 74 7.22 -4.30 -3.84
CA TYR A 74 6.64 -5.18 -2.83
C TYR A 74 5.62 -6.15 -3.42
N LYS A 75 5.77 -7.44 -3.08
CA LYS A 75 4.97 -8.55 -3.62
C LYS A 75 4.55 -9.59 -2.58
N ILE A 76 5.26 -9.69 -1.46
CA ILE A 76 5.01 -10.69 -0.41
C ILE A 76 4.90 -9.96 0.92
N PHE A 77 3.89 -10.32 1.69
CA PHE A 77 3.53 -9.68 2.93
C PHE A 77 3.21 -10.73 4.01
N ALA A 78 3.45 -10.39 5.27
CA ALA A 78 3.06 -11.15 6.44
C ALA A 78 1.64 -10.74 6.85
N SER A 79 0.71 -11.69 6.83
CA SER A 79 -0.63 -11.50 7.36
C SER A 79 -0.75 -12.29 8.67
N PRO A 80 -0.88 -11.62 9.82
CA PRO A 80 -1.12 -12.31 11.09
C PRO A 80 -2.54 -12.88 11.14
N GLU A 81 -2.68 -14.08 11.70
CA GLU A 81 -3.96 -14.66 12.09
C GLU A 81 -4.10 -14.50 13.62
N MET A 82 -5.14 -13.76 14.01
CA MET A 82 -5.36 -13.31 15.39
C MET A 82 -6.79 -13.62 15.80
N LEU A 83 -6.97 -14.25 16.96
CA LEU A 83 -8.27 -14.48 17.56
C LEU A 83 -8.56 -13.39 18.58
N HIS A 84 -9.51 -12.52 18.24
CA HIS A 84 -9.97 -11.46 19.13
C HIS A 84 -10.98 -12.03 20.14
N LYS A 85 -10.53 -12.34 21.36
CA LYS A 85 -11.38 -12.89 22.42
C LYS A 85 -12.35 -11.85 22.99
N LYS A 86 -11.86 -10.62 23.19
CA LYS A 86 -12.65 -9.53 23.77
C LYS A 86 -12.37 -8.22 23.04
N VAL A 87 -13.41 -7.65 22.46
CA VAL A 87 -13.37 -6.36 21.75
C VAL A 87 -14.41 -5.44 22.37
N VAL A 88 -14.03 -4.20 22.65
CA VAL A 88 -14.94 -3.17 23.16
C VAL A 88 -15.05 -2.01 22.17
N CYS A 89 -16.22 -1.39 22.10
CA CYS A 89 -16.47 -0.23 21.25
C CYS A 89 -15.70 1.00 21.77
N SER A 90 -15.03 1.72 20.88
CA SER A 90 -14.33 2.96 21.23
C SER A 90 -15.25 4.11 21.67
N VAL A 91 -16.51 4.12 21.21
CA VAL A 91 -17.46 5.22 21.48
C VAL A 91 -18.24 4.99 22.78
N CYS A 92 -18.80 3.80 22.99
CA CYS A 92 -19.65 3.52 24.16
C CYS A 92 -19.03 2.58 25.20
N GLY A 93 -17.85 2.01 24.93
CA GLY A 93 -17.16 1.09 25.84
C GLY A 93 -17.79 -0.31 26.00
N LYS A 94 -18.96 -0.56 25.41
CA LYS A 94 -19.64 -1.86 25.47
C LYS A 94 -18.89 -2.93 24.67
N THR A 95 -19.01 -4.19 25.10
CA THR A 95 -18.44 -5.34 24.38
C THR A 95 -19.11 -5.50 23.01
N MET A 96 -18.32 -5.68 21.96
CA MET A 96 -18.79 -5.87 20.59
C MET A 96 -19.00 -7.36 20.29
N ILE A 97 -20.18 -7.89 20.63
CA ILE A 97 -20.63 -9.24 20.29
C ILE A 97 -22.00 -9.17 19.59
N PRO A 98 -22.41 -10.20 18.80
CA PRO A 98 -23.66 -10.18 18.04
C PRO A 98 -24.92 -9.83 18.85
N PHE A 99 -24.94 -10.15 20.14
CA PHE A 99 -26.06 -9.90 21.05
C PHE A 99 -25.79 -8.77 22.07
N SER A 100 -24.87 -7.86 21.75
CA SER A 100 -24.58 -6.72 22.62
C SER A 100 -25.56 -5.55 22.42
N ASP A 101 -25.75 -4.74 23.46
CA ASP A 101 -26.50 -3.48 23.40
C ASP A 101 -25.73 -2.33 22.71
N CYS A 102 -24.66 -2.65 21.96
CA CYS A 102 -23.90 -1.67 21.22
C CYS A 102 -24.55 -1.46 19.85
N LEU A 103 -25.10 -0.26 19.62
CA LEU A 103 -25.67 0.12 18.33
C LEU A 103 -24.64 0.69 17.35
N HIS A 104 -23.37 0.77 17.75
CA HIS A 104 -22.29 1.29 16.91
C HIS A 104 -21.66 0.21 16.02
N ILE A 105 -21.39 0.59 14.77
CA ILE A 105 -20.76 -0.25 13.76
C ILE A 105 -19.30 0.20 13.62
N ALA A 106 -18.35 -0.74 13.69
CA ALA A 106 -16.94 -0.42 13.44
C ALA A 106 -16.74 0.19 12.04
N GLY A 107 -15.98 1.28 11.97
CA GLY A 107 -15.75 2.10 10.78
C GLY A 107 -16.79 3.21 10.56
N LYS A 108 -17.95 3.20 11.25
CA LYS A 108 -18.96 4.27 11.12
C LYS A 108 -18.67 5.45 12.05
N VAL A 109 -19.01 6.64 11.59
CA VAL A 109 -18.82 7.90 12.32
C VAL A 109 -20.08 8.29 13.10
N TYR A 110 -19.92 8.54 14.39
CA TYR A 110 -20.97 8.96 15.34
C TYR A 110 -20.52 10.25 16.02
N ASP A 111 -21.34 11.31 15.99
CA ASP A 111 -21.06 12.61 16.62
C ASP A 111 -19.70 13.27 16.32
N GLY A 112 -19.05 12.87 15.22
CA GLY A 112 -17.74 13.40 14.85
C GLY A 112 -16.56 12.49 15.20
N GLU A 113 -16.81 11.29 15.71
CA GLU A 113 -15.80 10.28 16.01
C GLU A 113 -16.08 8.98 15.27
N MET A 114 -15.03 8.32 14.77
CA MET A 114 -15.16 7.01 14.13
C MET A 114 -15.16 5.91 15.19
N CYS A 115 -16.17 5.04 15.15
CA CYS A 115 -16.22 3.85 15.99
C CYS A 115 -15.22 2.81 15.51
N TYR A 116 -14.44 2.23 16.40
CA TYR A 116 -13.57 1.09 16.15
C TYR A 116 -13.56 0.14 17.34
N GLY A 117 -13.15 -1.10 17.09
CA GLY A 117 -13.00 -2.11 18.14
C GLY A 117 -11.65 -1.97 18.83
N ILE A 118 -11.66 -1.79 20.15
CA ILE A 118 -10.48 -1.87 21.00
C ILE A 118 -10.36 -3.32 21.47
N VAL A 119 -9.34 -4.03 20.97
CA VAL A 119 -9.05 -5.40 21.38
C VAL A 119 -8.47 -5.38 22.80
N LYS A 120 -9.17 -6.00 23.76
CA LYS A 120 -8.74 -6.12 25.17
C LYS A 120 -8.05 -7.45 25.43
N GLU A 121 -8.49 -8.50 24.76
CA GLU A 121 -7.92 -9.84 24.87
C GLU A 121 -7.73 -10.42 23.46
N LEU A 122 -6.53 -10.94 23.22
CA LEU A 122 -6.02 -11.35 21.93
C LEU A 122 -5.26 -12.67 22.11
N ASP A 123 -5.53 -13.64 21.25
CA ASP A 123 -4.61 -14.75 21.00
C ASP A 123 -3.98 -14.60 19.62
N PHE A 124 -2.67 -14.81 19.56
CA PHE A 124 -1.94 -14.90 18.31
C PHE A 124 -1.87 -16.36 17.85
N ILE A 125 -2.28 -16.64 16.61
CA ILE A 125 -2.34 -18.01 16.08
C ILE A 125 -1.13 -18.26 15.18
N ASN A 126 -1.01 -17.52 14.07
CA ASN A 126 0.07 -17.73 13.10
C ASN A 126 0.36 -16.45 12.27
N VAL A 127 1.37 -16.54 11.40
CA VAL A 127 1.56 -15.58 10.29
C VAL A 127 1.57 -16.35 8.97
N ALA A 128 0.75 -15.91 8.02
CA ALA A 128 0.77 -16.40 6.65
C ALA A 128 1.55 -15.44 5.73
N MET A 129 2.27 -15.98 4.75
CA MET A 129 2.86 -15.18 3.66
C MET A 129 1.87 -15.08 2.50
N VAL A 130 1.51 -13.86 2.13
CA VAL A 130 0.46 -13.58 1.14
C VAL A 130 0.92 -12.57 0.11
N THR A 131 0.34 -12.62 -1.10
CA THR A 131 0.59 -11.64 -2.17
C THR A 131 -0.41 -10.48 -2.17
N LYS A 132 -1.56 -10.66 -1.51
CA LYS A 132 -2.61 -9.65 -1.36
C LYS A 132 -2.96 -9.52 0.13
N PRO A 133 -2.30 -8.61 0.87
CA PRO A 133 -2.52 -8.44 2.30
C PRO A 133 -3.69 -7.48 2.59
N ASN A 134 -4.27 -7.62 3.77
CA ASN A 134 -5.06 -6.54 4.39
C ASN A 134 -4.17 -5.49 5.05
N GLN A 135 -2.98 -5.89 5.52
CA GLN A 135 -1.96 -5.03 6.14
C GLN A 135 -0.77 -4.91 5.20
N LYS A 136 -0.75 -3.85 4.39
CA LYS A 136 0.30 -3.63 3.39
C LYS A 136 1.64 -3.28 4.01
N TYR A 137 1.71 -2.74 5.23
CA TYR A 137 2.96 -2.37 5.91
C TYR A 137 3.78 -3.58 6.32
N SER A 138 3.14 -4.75 6.47
CA SER A 138 3.76 -6.00 6.90
C SER A 138 4.52 -6.66 5.75
N VAL A 139 5.55 -5.98 5.27
CA VAL A 139 6.30 -6.35 4.07
C VAL A 139 7.34 -7.44 4.39
N CYS A 140 7.26 -8.59 3.71
CA CYS A 140 8.21 -9.70 3.87
C CYS A 140 9.37 -9.59 2.87
N PHE A 141 10.30 -8.66 3.09
CA PHE A 141 11.52 -8.56 2.29
C PHE A 141 12.79 -8.52 3.15
N GLN A 142 13.83 -9.17 2.63
CA GLN A 142 15.21 -8.98 3.09
C GLN A 142 15.72 -7.63 2.59
N ASP A 143 16.61 -6.98 3.35
CA ASP A 143 17.29 -5.73 2.99
C ASP A 143 16.36 -4.57 2.61
N ILE A 144 15.30 -4.34 3.39
CA ILE A 144 14.33 -3.25 3.18
C ILE A 144 15.03 -1.89 3.09
N GLU A 145 16.18 -1.73 3.73
CA GLU A 145 16.97 -0.50 3.75
C GLU A 145 17.84 -0.31 2.51
N ASN A 146 18.00 -1.31 1.64
CA ASN A 146 18.89 -1.21 0.48
C ASN A 146 18.27 -0.32 -0.62
N PRO A 147 18.82 0.88 -0.89
CA PRO A 147 18.23 1.82 -1.85
C PRO A 147 18.20 1.28 -3.28
N LYS A 148 19.11 0.36 -3.63
CA LYS A 148 19.20 -0.24 -4.98
C LYS A 148 17.96 -1.05 -5.37
N ARG A 149 17.07 -1.37 -4.43
CA ARG A 149 15.80 -2.06 -4.71
C ARG A 149 14.71 -1.11 -5.20
N TYR A 150 14.78 0.15 -4.82
CA TYR A 150 13.78 1.16 -5.17
C TYR A 150 14.17 1.92 -6.45
N LYS A 151 14.76 1.22 -7.44
CA LYS A 151 15.31 1.85 -8.66
C LYS A 151 14.34 2.79 -9.36
N VAL A 152 13.07 2.37 -9.44
CA VAL A 152 12.00 3.15 -10.07
C VAL A 152 11.72 4.44 -9.28
N LEU A 153 11.67 4.36 -7.96
CA LEU A 153 11.50 5.52 -7.09
C LEU A 153 12.74 6.43 -7.11
N GLU A 154 13.95 5.86 -7.03
CA GLU A 154 15.22 6.62 -7.17
C GLU A 154 15.30 7.36 -8.51
N TYR A 155 14.69 6.82 -9.57
CA TYR A 155 14.64 7.47 -10.87
C TYR A 155 13.63 8.63 -10.93
N ILE A 156 12.41 8.42 -10.42
CA ILE A 156 11.32 9.39 -10.59
C ILE A 156 11.30 10.48 -9.53
N ILE A 157 11.52 10.14 -8.25
CA ILE A 157 11.36 11.08 -7.13
C ILE A 157 12.25 12.32 -7.27
N PRO A 158 13.54 12.24 -7.66
CA PRO A 158 14.37 13.42 -7.86
C PRO A 158 13.92 14.34 -9.01
N LYS A 159 13.13 13.82 -9.96
CA LYS A 159 12.62 14.59 -11.11
C LYS A 159 11.34 15.35 -10.78
N LEU A 160 10.66 15.00 -9.69
CA LEU A 160 9.43 15.67 -9.26
C LEU A 160 9.80 16.95 -8.50
N LYS A 161 9.65 18.10 -9.17
CA LYS A 161 10.00 19.42 -8.61
C LYS A 161 9.10 19.86 -7.45
N SER A 162 7.88 19.33 -7.37
CA SER A 162 6.89 19.64 -6.33
C SER A 162 6.09 18.40 -5.96
N GLU A 163 5.53 18.41 -4.75
CA GLU A 163 4.64 17.40 -4.16
C GLU A 163 3.34 17.23 -4.98
N PHE A 164 2.86 18.32 -5.60
CA PHE A 164 1.59 18.39 -6.33
C PHE A 164 1.78 18.57 -7.84
N ILE A 165 2.89 18.05 -8.38
CA ILE A 165 3.14 18.06 -9.81
C ILE A 165 2.35 16.95 -10.50
N GLN A 166 1.75 17.23 -11.66
CA GLN A 166 1.05 16.18 -12.40
C GLN A 166 2.04 15.32 -13.18
N TRP A 167 1.96 14.00 -13.04
CA TRP A 167 2.78 13.05 -13.80
C TRP A 167 2.02 11.74 -13.97
N THR A 168 2.40 10.96 -14.97
CA THR A 168 1.84 9.63 -15.22
C THR A 168 2.94 8.66 -15.62
N TYR A 169 2.59 7.37 -15.66
CA TYR A 169 3.45 6.36 -16.23
C TYR A 169 2.62 5.27 -16.90
N ASN A 170 3.21 4.63 -17.89
CA ASN A 170 2.73 3.38 -18.46
C ASN A 170 3.70 2.26 -18.12
N ILE A 171 3.17 1.05 -17.90
CA ILE A 171 3.98 -0.15 -17.68
C ILE A 171 3.84 -1.05 -18.90
N TYR A 172 4.97 -1.35 -19.52
CA TYR A 172 5.07 -2.32 -20.61
C TYR A 172 5.93 -3.50 -20.16
N THR A 173 5.79 -4.63 -20.86
CA THR A 173 6.72 -5.75 -20.68
C THR A 173 7.85 -5.59 -21.69
N ASP A 174 9.07 -5.52 -21.19
CA ASP A 174 10.28 -5.53 -22.01
C ASP A 174 11.12 -6.78 -21.67
N TYR A 175 12.15 -7.06 -22.46
CA TYR A 175 12.91 -8.30 -22.37
C TYR A 175 14.41 -8.07 -22.32
N GLU A 176 15.05 -8.57 -21.27
CA GLU A 176 16.51 -8.60 -21.20
C GLU A 176 17.07 -9.87 -21.87
N PRO A 177 18.23 -9.78 -22.53
CA PRO A 177 18.90 -10.94 -23.11
C PRO A 177 19.20 -12.02 -22.07
N TYR A 178 19.01 -13.29 -22.44
CA TYR A 178 19.31 -14.43 -21.55
C TYR A 178 20.78 -14.45 -21.08
N SER A 179 21.70 -13.91 -21.88
CA SER A 179 23.13 -13.83 -21.59
C SER A 179 23.47 -13.03 -20.33
N ASN A 180 22.57 -12.14 -19.88
CA ASN A 180 22.78 -11.35 -18.67
C ASN A 180 22.62 -12.17 -17.38
N TYR A 181 22.10 -13.40 -17.48
CA TYR A 181 21.72 -14.22 -16.33
C TYR A 181 22.41 -15.58 -16.37
N LYS A 182 23.07 -15.96 -15.27
CA LYS A 182 23.58 -17.32 -15.06
C LYS A 182 22.47 -18.17 -14.43
N ILE A 183 21.58 -18.74 -15.25
CA ILE A 183 20.47 -19.57 -14.76
C ILE A 183 20.38 -20.91 -15.49
N GLY A 184 20.07 -21.96 -14.73
CA GLY A 184 19.74 -23.27 -15.24
C GLY A 184 18.27 -23.38 -15.66
N ARG A 185 17.96 -24.34 -16.55
CA ARG A 185 16.60 -24.58 -17.06
C ARG A 185 15.56 -24.87 -15.96
N ASN A 186 15.97 -25.48 -14.86
CA ASN A 186 15.09 -25.88 -13.76
C ASN A 186 14.98 -24.84 -12.64
N ASP A 187 15.82 -23.80 -12.68
CA ASP A 187 15.85 -22.74 -11.65
C ASP A 187 14.60 -21.88 -11.73
N LEU A 188 14.34 -21.10 -10.67
CA LEU A 188 13.26 -20.12 -10.69
C LEU A 188 13.55 -19.03 -11.72
N CYS A 189 12.51 -18.66 -12.48
CA CYS A 189 12.64 -17.65 -13.53
C CYS A 189 12.93 -16.25 -12.92
N PRO A 190 13.98 -15.55 -13.36
CA PRO A 190 14.34 -14.22 -12.83
C PRO A 190 13.29 -13.13 -13.00
N CYS A 191 12.32 -13.31 -13.92
CA CYS A 191 11.20 -12.39 -14.08
C CYS A 191 10.27 -12.30 -12.85
N GLY A 192 10.46 -13.17 -11.85
CA GLY A 192 9.69 -13.15 -10.61
C GLY A 192 8.29 -13.75 -10.73
N SER A 193 8.05 -14.61 -11.72
CA SER A 193 6.78 -15.33 -11.91
C SER A 193 6.57 -16.51 -10.95
N GLY A 194 7.62 -16.92 -10.23
CA GLY A 194 7.61 -18.12 -9.39
C GLY A 194 7.64 -19.45 -10.16
N LYS A 195 7.64 -19.42 -11.50
CA LYS A 195 7.73 -20.62 -12.36
C LYS A 195 9.19 -21.00 -12.61
N LYS A 196 9.45 -22.29 -12.89
CA LYS A 196 10.76 -22.75 -13.40
C LYS A 196 11.07 -22.06 -14.73
N PHE A 197 12.32 -21.68 -14.98
CA PHE A 197 12.73 -20.91 -16.17
C PHE A 197 12.26 -21.55 -17.47
N LYS A 198 12.42 -22.88 -17.61
CA LYS A 198 11.93 -23.65 -18.78
C LYS A 198 10.41 -23.63 -19.00
N ARG A 199 9.63 -23.25 -18.00
CA ARG A 199 8.16 -23.14 -18.05
C ARG A 199 7.68 -21.68 -18.02
N CYS A 200 8.61 -20.74 -18.21
CA CYS A 200 8.34 -19.31 -18.14
C CYS A 200 9.03 -18.60 -19.31
N CYS A 201 9.98 -17.70 -19.05
CA CYS A 201 10.56 -16.84 -20.09
C CYS A 201 11.26 -17.63 -21.21
N LEU A 202 11.82 -18.81 -20.91
CA LEU A 202 12.43 -19.65 -21.96
C LEU A 202 11.42 -20.15 -23.00
N LEU A 203 10.13 -20.23 -22.70
CA LEU A 203 9.11 -20.66 -23.68
C LEU A 203 8.84 -19.60 -24.75
N ASN A 204 8.97 -18.32 -24.38
CA ASN A 204 8.57 -17.21 -25.24
C ASN A 204 9.68 -16.78 -26.21
N ASN A 205 10.91 -17.29 -26.06
CA ASN A 205 12.09 -16.96 -26.88
C ASN A 205 12.41 -15.45 -27.04
N GLN A 206 11.81 -14.58 -26.23
CA GLN A 206 11.99 -13.12 -26.29
C GLN A 206 13.03 -12.58 -25.31
N GLY A 207 13.44 -13.37 -24.30
CA GLY A 207 14.33 -12.92 -23.22
C GLY A 207 13.69 -13.07 -21.84
N ILE A 208 14.33 -12.53 -20.81
CA ILE A 208 13.76 -12.43 -19.46
C ILE A 208 12.83 -11.22 -19.40
N ALA A 209 11.54 -11.49 -19.23
CA ALA A 209 10.52 -10.45 -19.12
C ALA A 209 10.71 -9.60 -17.85
N TYR A 210 10.62 -8.29 -17.99
CA TYR A 210 10.68 -7.34 -16.88
C TYR A 210 9.73 -6.15 -17.12
N PRO A 211 9.22 -5.50 -16.05
CA PRO A 211 8.39 -4.32 -16.20
C PRO A 211 9.24 -3.10 -16.59
N HIS A 212 8.92 -2.49 -17.73
CA HIS A 212 9.48 -1.22 -18.17
C HIS A 212 8.50 -0.09 -17.85
N TYR A 213 9.01 0.95 -17.19
CA TYR A 213 8.21 2.11 -16.79
C TYR A 213 8.55 3.30 -17.67
N GLU A 214 7.57 3.74 -18.47
CA GLU A 214 7.66 4.97 -19.25
C GLU A 214 6.95 6.09 -18.49
N PHE A 215 7.68 7.13 -18.09
CA PHE A 215 7.13 8.24 -17.31
C PHE A 215 6.85 9.45 -18.20
N THR A 216 5.66 10.03 -18.03
CA THR A 216 5.31 11.34 -18.59
C THR A 216 5.42 12.38 -17.48
N LEU A 217 6.41 13.25 -17.60
CA LEU A 217 6.63 14.39 -16.72
C LEU A 217 6.19 15.68 -17.43
N PRO A 218 5.75 16.71 -16.70
CA PRO A 218 5.41 18.00 -17.27
C PRO A 218 6.65 18.85 -17.57
#